data_AF-A0AAU3YCB4-F1
#
_entry.id   AF-A0AAU3YCB4-F1
#
_cell.length_a   1.000
_cell.length_b   1.000
_cell.length_c   1.000
_cell.angle_alpha   90.00
_cell.angle_beta   90.00
_cell.angle_gamma   90.00
#
_symmetry.space_group_name_H-M   'P 1'
#
loop_
_entity.id
_entity.type
_entity.pdbx_description
1 polymer ?
#
loop_
_entity_poly.entity_id
_entity_poly.type
_entity_poly.pdbx_seq_one_letter_code
_entity_poly.pdbx_strand_id
1 'polypeptide(L)'
;MGNLPPWAAGWARRHPGAAQRYGRHRPRHRAIGNAGVGSRVPPADGTDFLTVGGDLTVAAGERVAVEADGATGVARYAGNLDGTVESRAVHDPDAAAPYKGIRQDLTDASHCYAYDRGVRRAPTGTAVNNGNATVFTGDGSSPIQIFDVDADLVSASGGSSGFRLDGIPSGATVLVNLYGDARKINTYETMLPAELRDRLLWNFPDATSVELAGGTQFSGSVLVGNRSSTTTVSMSGTNGRLYTAGSLTHGSPTASGGGGEEFHAYPFVGDLPTCTSEDNQPTPTPTPTPTGVTPTPTPTPTDTPTPTPSETTPTPTPTPTPSPSDTTPAPPSGGGDNGGASGGGSTGGTGGTGGGGGHLADTGTPSLGAAVLGSIAAGLAATGAGAVFLARRRRTGARG
;
A
#
# COMPACT_ATOMS: atom_id res chain seq x y z
N MET A 1 24.26 1.66 41.90
CA MET A 1 25.13 1.12 40.82
C MET A 1 25.11 -0.40 40.94
N GLY A 2 24.51 -1.11 39.98
CA GLY A 2 24.47 -2.58 39.99
C GLY A 2 25.75 -3.17 39.39
N ASN A 3 26.26 -4.26 39.97
CA ASN A 3 27.47 -4.92 39.46
C ASN A 3 27.20 -5.56 38.09
N LEU A 4 28.05 -5.28 37.11
CA LEU A 4 28.04 -5.95 35.81
C LEU A 4 28.44 -7.42 35.95
N PRO A 5 27.83 -8.34 35.19
CA PRO A 5 28.21 -9.75 35.24
C PRO A 5 29.64 -9.98 34.70
N PRO A 6 30.39 -10.96 35.23
CA PRO A 6 31.84 -11.07 35.02
C PRO A 6 32.27 -11.30 33.56
N TRP A 7 31.38 -11.79 32.68
CA TRP A 7 31.68 -11.94 31.26
C TRP A 7 31.75 -10.59 30.52
N ALA A 8 30.98 -9.59 30.93
CA ALA A 8 30.96 -8.26 30.28
C ALA A 8 32.28 -7.49 30.49
N ALA A 9 32.97 -7.70 31.62
CA ALA A 9 34.25 -7.09 31.93
C ALA A 9 35.39 -7.55 30.99
N GLY A 10 35.28 -8.74 30.40
CA GLY A 10 36.25 -9.25 29.41
C GLY A 10 36.14 -8.57 28.04
N TRP A 11 34.93 -8.25 27.62
CA TRP A 11 34.65 -7.61 26.32
C TRP A 11 34.97 -6.11 26.33
N ALA A 12 34.58 -5.40 27.39
CA ALA A 12 34.83 -3.96 27.54
C ALA A 12 36.32 -3.57 27.48
N ARG A 13 37.22 -4.46 27.93
CA ARG A 13 38.68 -4.26 27.84
C ARG A 13 39.26 -4.41 26.42
N ARG A 14 38.57 -5.11 25.51
CA ARG A 14 39.01 -5.29 24.11
C ARG A 14 38.46 -4.22 23.16
N HIS A 15 37.36 -3.57 23.53
CA HIS A 15 36.69 -2.54 22.72
C HIS A 15 36.36 -1.27 23.52
N PRO A 16 37.36 -0.50 23.98
CA PRO A 16 37.14 0.67 24.84
C PRO A 16 36.25 1.75 24.22
N GLY A 17 36.24 1.89 22.89
CA GLY A 17 35.36 2.81 22.17
C GLY A 17 33.87 2.39 22.13
N ALA A 18 33.57 1.09 22.27
CA ALA A 18 32.19 0.59 22.26
C ALA A 18 31.49 0.86 23.60
N ALA A 19 32.21 0.70 24.72
CA ALA A 19 31.67 0.92 26.07
C ALA A 19 31.23 2.38 26.30
N GLN A 20 31.90 3.37 25.68
CA GLN A 20 31.51 4.78 25.81
C GLN A 20 30.19 5.13 25.12
N ARG A 21 29.67 4.35 24.17
CA ARG A 21 28.39 4.62 23.49
C ARG A 21 27.15 4.18 24.27
N TYR A 22 27.29 3.22 25.19
CA TYR A 22 26.19 2.65 25.99
C TYR A 22 26.10 3.18 27.43
N GLY A 23 27.18 3.75 27.99
CA GLY A 23 27.27 4.07 29.42
C GLY A 23 26.79 5.46 29.88
N ARG A 24 26.33 6.34 28.97
CA ARG A 24 25.67 7.60 29.34
C ARG A 24 24.16 7.40 29.35
N HIS A 25 23.46 7.99 30.32
CA HIS A 25 22.04 8.29 30.17
C HIS A 25 21.88 9.12 28.88
N ARG A 26 21.52 8.47 27.77
CA ARG A 26 21.01 9.19 26.61
C ARG A 26 19.64 9.74 27.04
N PRO A 27 19.37 11.05 26.84
CA PRO A 27 18.01 11.53 26.86
C PRO A 27 17.12 10.62 26.01
N ARG A 28 15.90 10.39 26.49
CA ARG A 28 14.87 9.68 25.74
C ARG A 28 14.73 10.36 24.37
N HIS A 29 14.61 9.54 23.33
CA HIS A 29 14.70 10.00 21.96
C HIS A 29 13.91 9.09 21.03
N ARG A 30 13.32 9.70 20.00
CA ARG A 30 12.70 9.00 18.88
C ARG A 30 13.66 9.08 17.69
N ALA A 31 14.35 7.98 17.40
CA ALA A 31 15.11 7.87 16.16
C ALA A 31 14.18 7.65 14.96
N ILE A 32 14.54 8.24 13.83
CA ILE A 32 13.89 8.06 12.53
C ILE A 32 15.01 7.84 11.51
N GLY A 33 14.90 6.77 10.72
CA GLY A 33 15.94 6.29 9.80
C GLY A 33 16.80 5.15 10.36
N ASN A 34 16.98 5.06 11.68
CA ASN A 34 17.74 3.98 12.34
C ASN A 34 16.82 2.90 12.94
N ALA A 35 17.20 1.63 12.75
CA ALA A 35 16.66 0.45 13.45
C ALA A 35 17.84 -0.47 13.80
N GLY A 36 17.94 -0.92 15.06
CA GLY A 36 19.19 -1.41 15.64
C GLY A 36 19.77 -2.65 14.96
N VAL A 37 18.94 -3.67 14.70
CA VAL A 37 19.33 -4.92 14.00
C VAL A 37 18.37 -5.25 12.86
N GLY A 38 17.39 -4.39 12.59
CA GLY A 38 16.34 -4.61 11.61
C GLY A 38 16.76 -4.48 10.15
N SER A 39 15.79 -4.16 9.30
CA SER A 39 15.97 -4.05 7.83
C SER A 39 17.18 -3.21 7.38
N ARG A 40 17.65 -2.23 8.18
CA ARG A 40 18.82 -1.37 7.88
C ARG A 40 18.84 -0.82 6.45
N VAL A 41 17.66 -0.38 5.99
CA VAL A 41 17.50 0.39 4.75
C VAL A 41 17.30 1.86 5.14
N PRO A 42 18.36 2.61 5.49
CA PRO A 42 18.24 4.03 5.76
C PRO A 42 17.84 4.77 4.47
N PRO A 43 17.07 5.87 4.55
CA PRO A 43 16.93 6.77 3.42
C PRO A 43 18.30 7.40 3.09
N ALA A 44 18.49 7.83 1.85
CA ALA A 44 19.78 8.38 1.40
C ALA A 44 20.14 9.67 2.18
N ASP A 45 21.44 9.93 2.36
CA ASP A 45 21.91 11.11 3.09
C ASP A 45 21.36 12.43 2.51
N GLY A 46 20.98 13.36 3.39
CA GLY A 46 20.37 14.64 3.04
C GLY A 46 18.91 14.58 2.57
N THR A 47 18.29 13.40 2.46
CA THR A 47 16.86 13.27 2.11
C THR A 47 15.92 13.53 3.30
N ASP A 48 14.64 13.78 3.01
CA ASP A 48 13.61 13.91 4.05
C ASP A 48 13.37 12.54 4.71
N PHE A 49 13.74 12.41 5.99
CA PHE A 49 13.49 11.21 6.81
C PHE A 49 12.14 11.31 7.53
N LEU A 50 11.68 12.54 7.80
CA LEU A 50 10.38 12.85 8.37
C LEU A 50 9.76 14.03 7.62
N THR A 51 8.50 13.90 7.22
CA THR A 51 7.70 14.98 6.64
C THR A 51 6.42 15.16 7.46
N VAL A 52 6.11 16.38 7.88
CA VAL A 52 4.95 16.73 8.71
C VAL A 52 4.15 17.84 8.03
N GLY A 53 2.88 17.57 7.71
CA GLY A 53 1.98 18.52 7.04
C GLY A 53 1.35 19.59 7.94
N GLY A 54 1.87 19.76 9.16
CA GLY A 54 1.37 20.67 10.18
C GLY A 54 2.41 20.86 11.28
N ASP A 55 1.96 21.09 12.52
CA ASP A 55 2.85 21.27 13.67
C ASP A 55 3.66 20.01 14.00
N LEU A 56 4.93 20.20 14.38
CA LEU A 56 5.82 19.17 14.92
C LEU A 56 6.11 19.51 16.39
N THR A 57 5.47 18.78 17.31
CA THR A 57 5.67 18.94 18.75
C THR A 57 6.52 17.80 19.32
N VAL A 58 7.52 18.13 20.12
CA VAL A 58 8.40 17.20 20.83
C VAL A 58 8.39 17.54 22.31
N ALA A 59 8.05 16.57 23.16
CA ALA A 59 7.85 16.82 24.59
C ALA A 59 9.14 17.30 25.30
N ALA A 60 8.97 18.04 26.40
CA ALA A 60 10.08 18.59 27.16
C ALA A 60 11.04 17.50 27.69
N GLY A 61 12.33 17.60 27.35
CA GLY A 61 13.35 16.61 27.69
C GLY A 61 13.47 15.43 26.71
N GLU A 62 12.58 15.35 25.73
CA GLU A 62 12.65 14.41 24.59
C GLU A 62 13.30 15.09 23.37
N ARG A 63 13.61 14.28 22.34
CA ARG A 63 14.10 14.76 21.03
C ARG A 63 13.74 13.80 19.90
N VAL A 64 13.56 14.33 18.70
CA VAL A 64 13.47 13.54 17.45
C VAL A 64 14.82 13.59 16.74
N ALA A 65 15.41 12.44 16.44
CA ALA A 65 16.68 12.36 15.72
C ALA A 65 16.45 11.76 14.32
N VAL A 66 16.70 12.56 13.27
CA VAL A 66 16.69 12.10 11.88
C VAL A 66 18.13 11.76 11.45
N GLU A 67 18.58 10.57 11.81
CA GLU A 67 19.92 10.04 11.53
C GLU A 67 19.89 8.52 11.35
N ALA A 68 20.79 7.99 10.55
CA ALA A 68 20.91 6.55 10.33
C ALA A 68 22.32 6.15 9.88
N ASP A 69 23.04 5.39 10.69
CA ASP A 69 24.32 4.73 10.35
C ASP A 69 25.34 5.57 9.54
N GLY A 70 25.46 6.86 9.89
CA GLY A 70 26.38 7.82 9.26
C GLY A 70 25.74 8.78 8.25
N ALA A 71 24.50 8.51 7.82
CA ALA A 71 23.66 9.44 7.09
C ALA A 71 22.86 10.35 8.04
N THR A 72 22.61 11.58 7.57
CA THR A 72 21.83 12.62 8.23
C THR A 72 20.58 12.93 7.42
N GLY A 73 19.42 12.90 8.06
CA GLY A 73 18.15 13.19 7.43
C GLY A 73 17.68 14.63 7.62
N VAL A 74 16.61 14.98 6.91
CA VAL A 74 15.82 16.20 7.14
C VAL A 74 14.48 15.84 7.79
N ALA A 75 14.12 16.59 8.83
CA ALA A 75 12.77 16.66 9.35
C ALA A 75 12.10 17.93 8.78
N ARG A 76 11.20 17.77 7.82
CA ARG A 76 10.50 18.86 7.16
C ARG A 76 9.10 19.03 7.75
N TYR A 77 8.71 20.25 8.12
CA TYR A 77 7.44 20.52 8.79
C TYR A 77 6.79 21.81 8.27
N ALA A 78 5.45 21.81 8.13
CA ALA A 78 4.69 22.92 7.54
C ALA A 78 4.06 23.89 8.55
N GLY A 79 3.91 23.47 9.81
CA GLY A 79 3.42 24.29 10.90
C GLY A 79 4.53 24.80 11.81
N ASN A 80 4.24 24.91 13.10
CA ASN A 80 5.20 25.28 14.13
C ASN A 80 6.08 24.08 14.52
N LEU A 81 7.30 24.36 14.96
CA LEU A 81 8.15 23.41 15.68
C LEU A 81 8.20 23.83 17.14
N ASP A 82 7.79 22.93 18.03
CA ASP A 82 7.97 23.06 19.47
C ASP A 82 8.79 21.87 19.99
N GLY A 83 9.88 22.15 20.72
CA GLY A 83 10.82 21.14 21.21
C GLY A 83 12.05 20.91 20.31
N THR A 84 12.70 19.74 20.43
CA THR A 84 14.05 19.48 19.90
C THR A 84 14.07 18.46 18.77
N VAL A 85 14.70 18.85 17.65
CA VAL A 85 15.07 17.96 16.53
C VAL A 85 16.58 17.96 16.35
N GLU A 86 17.19 16.78 16.28
CA GLU A 86 18.62 16.57 15.99
C GLU A 86 18.86 16.33 14.48
N SER A 87 20.11 16.49 14.03
CA SER A 87 20.53 16.59 12.61
C SER A 87 20.03 17.87 11.90
N ARG A 88 18.81 17.90 11.38
CA ARG A 88 18.30 19.04 10.59
C ARG A 88 16.79 19.13 10.57
N ALA A 89 16.25 20.26 11.05
CA ALA A 89 14.85 20.65 10.89
C ALA A 89 14.71 21.73 9.80
N VAL A 90 13.67 21.65 8.97
CA VAL A 90 13.36 22.65 7.93
C VAL A 90 11.86 22.96 7.95
N HIS A 91 11.54 24.23 8.21
CA HIS A 91 10.19 24.75 8.00
C HIS A 91 9.93 24.92 6.50
N ASP A 92 8.84 24.32 6.01
CA ASP A 92 8.42 24.34 4.62
C ASP A 92 6.89 24.20 4.56
N PRO A 93 6.14 25.27 4.25
CA PRO A 93 4.67 25.24 4.19
C PRO A 93 4.09 24.18 3.24
N ASP A 94 4.86 23.74 2.24
CA ASP A 94 4.48 22.71 1.27
C ASP A 94 5.08 21.34 1.58
N ALA A 95 5.62 21.11 2.80
CA ALA A 95 6.27 19.87 3.20
C ALA A 95 5.47 18.61 2.79
N ALA A 96 4.17 18.57 3.10
CA ALA A 96 3.31 17.44 2.79
C ALA A 96 2.66 17.49 1.39
N ALA A 97 2.95 18.50 0.56
CA ALA A 97 2.38 18.62 -0.78
C ALA A 97 2.58 17.38 -1.67
N PRO A 98 3.76 16.71 -1.68
CA PRO A 98 3.95 15.45 -2.43
C PRO A 98 3.07 14.28 -1.95
N TYR A 99 2.56 14.35 -0.72
CA TYR A 99 1.85 13.27 -0.05
C TYR A 99 0.34 13.54 0.13
N LYS A 100 -0.20 14.64 -0.42
CA LYS A 100 -1.61 15.03 -0.25
C LYS A 100 -2.61 13.95 -0.69
N GLY A 101 -2.27 13.16 -1.73
CA GLY A 101 -3.10 12.06 -2.23
C GLY A 101 -3.05 10.79 -1.37
N ILE A 102 -1.94 10.51 -0.68
CA ILE A 102 -1.65 9.16 -0.15
C ILE A 102 -2.70 8.65 0.84
N ARG A 103 -3.33 9.54 1.63
CA ARG A 103 -4.40 9.15 2.56
C ARG A 103 -5.71 8.79 1.86
N GLN A 104 -5.90 9.11 0.58
CA GLN A 104 -7.00 8.58 -0.26
C GLN A 104 -6.58 7.26 -0.85
N ASP A 105 -5.41 7.23 -1.49
CA ASP A 105 -4.88 6.06 -2.18
C ASP A 105 -4.80 4.83 -1.25
N LEU A 106 -4.38 5.02 0.00
CA LEU A 106 -4.38 3.97 1.03
C LEU A 106 -5.78 3.51 1.46
N THR A 107 -6.77 4.42 1.53
CA THR A 107 -8.16 4.07 1.86
C THR A 107 -8.79 3.27 0.74
N ASP A 108 -8.67 3.76 -0.50
CA ASP A 108 -9.24 3.16 -1.70
C ASP A 108 -8.61 1.79 -1.96
N ALA A 109 -7.28 1.68 -1.87
CA ALA A 109 -6.56 0.41 -2.00
C ALA A 109 -6.98 -0.59 -0.91
N SER A 110 -7.01 -0.18 0.37
CA SER A 110 -7.39 -1.04 1.49
C SER A 110 -8.82 -1.57 1.36
N HIS A 111 -9.76 -0.71 0.97
CA HIS A 111 -11.13 -1.11 0.70
C HIS A 111 -11.20 -2.06 -0.50
N CYS A 112 -10.57 -1.73 -1.63
CA CYS A 112 -10.50 -2.58 -2.82
C CYS A 112 -9.92 -3.98 -2.54
N TYR A 113 -8.88 -4.10 -1.71
CA TYR A 113 -8.28 -5.42 -1.41
C TYR A 113 -9.20 -6.31 -0.57
N ALA A 114 -10.10 -5.69 0.19
CA ALA A 114 -11.12 -6.39 0.98
C ALA A 114 -12.44 -6.61 0.23
N TYR A 115 -12.79 -5.73 -0.70
CA TYR A 115 -14.11 -5.65 -1.34
C TYR A 115 -14.02 -5.53 -2.87
N ASP A 116 -14.86 -6.29 -3.58
CA ASP A 116 -15.19 -6.14 -5.00
C ASP A 116 -16.61 -5.56 -5.08
N ARG A 117 -16.76 -4.33 -5.61
CA ARG A 117 -18.06 -3.63 -5.69
C ARG A 117 -18.87 -3.63 -4.38
N GLY A 118 -18.19 -3.49 -3.25
CA GLY A 118 -18.78 -3.47 -1.90
C GLY A 118 -19.16 -4.84 -1.33
N VAL A 119 -18.87 -5.94 -2.03
CA VAL A 119 -18.99 -7.32 -1.52
C VAL A 119 -17.61 -7.83 -1.13
N ARG A 120 -17.47 -8.54 -0.01
CA ARG A 120 -16.18 -9.12 0.40
C ARG A 120 -15.63 -10.01 -0.72
N ARG A 121 -14.32 -9.89 -1.00
CA ARG A 121 -13.67 -10.77 -1.99
C ARG A 121 -13.77 -12.23 -1.52
N ALA A 122 -14.00 -13.15 -2.46
CA ALA A 122 -14.05 -14.57 -2.14
C ALA A 122 -12.70 -15.03 -1.56
N PRO A 123 -12.66 -15.62 -0.36
CA PRO A 123 -11.42 -16.12 0.21
C PRO A 123 -10.93 -17.35 -0.56
N THR A 124 -9.62 -17.46 -0.72
CA THR A 124 -8.94 -18.61 -1.36
C THR A 124 -8.24 -19.48 -0.31
N GLY A 125 -8.67 -19.36 0.95
CA GLY A 125 -8.10 -20.04 2.10
C GLY A 125 -8.99 -19.89 3.32
N THR A 126 -8.61 -20.52 4.43
CA THR A 126 -9.36 -20.49 5.69
C THR A 126 -8.50 -19.98 6.84
N ALA A 127 -9.07 -19.13 7.69
CA ALA A 127 -8.45 -18.69 8.94
C ALA A 127 -9.17 -19.38 10.11
N VAL A 128 -8.49 -20.29 10.81
CA VAL A 128 -9.09 -21.09 11.89
C VAL A 128 -8.25 -20.95 13.16
N ASN A 129 -8.85 -20.42 14.23
CA ASN A 129 -8.26 -20.46 15.56
C ASN A 129 -8.50 -21.84 16.18
N ASN A 130 -7.42 -22.54 16.54
CA ASN A 130 -7.47 -23.90 17.12
C ASN A 130 -7.27 -23.93 18.64
N GLY A 131 -7.42 -22.78 19.32
CA GLY A 131 -7.18 -22.60 20.75
C GLY A 131 -5.74 -22.29 21.13
N ASN A 132 -4.76 -22.61 20.27
CA ASN A 132 -3.33 -22.31 20.48
C ASN A 132 -2.79 -21.24 19.51
N ALA A 133 -3.29 -21.23 18.28
CA ALA A 133 -2.91 -20.29 17.22
C ALA A 133 -4.04 -20.10 16.21
N THR A 134 -4.00 -18.99 15.45
CA THR A 134 -4.78 -18.86 14.21
C THR A 134 -3.98 -19.44 13.04
N VAL A 135 -4.52 -20.49 12.42
CA VAL A 135 -3.93 -21.14 11.25
C VAL A 135 -4.61 -20.60 9.99
N PHE A 136 -3.82 -19.99 9.10
CA PHE A 136 -4.22 -19.55 7.78
C PHE A 136 -3.83 -20.62 6.76
N THR A 137 -4.79 -21.41 6.29
CA THR A 137 -4.56 -22.50 5.32
C THR A 137 -5.01 -22.07 3.93
N GLY A 138 -4.06 -21.86 3.03
CA GLY A 138 -4.32 -21.53 1.63
C GLY A 138 -4.81 -22.72 0.80
N ASP A 139 -5.32 -22.46 -0.39
CA ASP A 139 -5.81 -23.48 -1.33
C ASP A 139 -4.71 -24.26 -2.07
N GLY A 140 -3.43 -23.91 -1.88
CA GLY A 140 -2.29 -24.54 -2.54
C GLY A 140 -2.15 -24.25 -4.04
N SER A 141 -2.91 -23.31 -4.62
CA SER A 141 -2.87 -23.01 -6.06
C SER A 141 -3.05 -21.54 -6.47
N SER A 142 -3.82 -20.73 -5.75
CA SER A 142 -4.07 -19.33 -6.12
C SER A 142 -2.81 -18.44 -5.95
N PRO A 143 -2.55 -17.49 -6.87
CA PRO A 143 -1.41 -16.58 -6.79
C PRO A 143 -1.55 -15.53 -5.67
N ILE A 144 -2.78 -15.28 -5.21
CA ILE A 144 -3.08 -14.47 -4.03
C ILE A 144 -3.90 -15.35 -3.10
N GLN A 145 -3.40 -15.54 -1.88
CA GLN A 145 -4.03 -16.29 -0.81
C GLN A 145 -4.82 -15.32 0.07
N ILE A 146 -6.13 -15.23 -0.17
CA ILE A 146 -7.05 -14.30 0.50
C ILE A 146 -7.69 -14.97 1.71
N PHE A 147 -7.58 -14.33 2.88
CA PHE A 147 -8.13 -14.77 4.15
C PHE A 147 -9.04 -13.73 4.77
N ASP A 148 -10.29 -14.11 5.05
CA ASP A 148 -11.26 -13.29 5.76
C ASP A 148 -11.18 -13.55 7.27
N VAL A 149 -11.12 -12.48 8.08
CA VAL A 149 -11.01 -12.54 9.54
C VAL A 149 -11.97 -11.56 10.22
N ASP A 150 -12.95 -12.09 10.94
CA ASP A 150 -13.94 -11.32 11.72
C ASP A 150 -13.65 -11.26 13.22
N ALA A 151 -12.45 -11.65 13.65
CA ALA A 151 -12.04 -11.77 15.04
C ALA A 151 -10.64 -11.20 15.32
N ASP A 152 -10.35 -10.97 16.60
CA ASP A 152 -9.02 -10.58 17.05
C ASP A 152 -8.04 -11.77 17.04
N LEU A 153 -6.78 -11.51 16.71
CA LEU A 153 -5.71 -12.50 16.75
C LEU A 153 -5.05 -12.48 18.13
N VAL A 154 -5.77 -13.03 19.10
CA VAL A 154 -5.43 -13.08 20.53
C VAL A 154 -5.70 -14.47 21.11
N SER A 155 -5.18 -14.74 22.30
CA SER A 155 -5.50 -15.96 23.05
C SER A 155 -6.90 -15.86 23.67
N ALA A 156 -7.44 -16.95 24.20
CA ALA A 156 -8.75 -16.96 24.87
C ALA A 156 -8.86 -15.98 26.06
N SER A 157 -7.74 -15.50 26.62
CA SER A 157 -7.67 -14.49 27.68
C SER A 157 -7.38 -13.07 27.18
N GLY A 158 -7.38 -12.82 25.87
CA GLY A 158 -6.96 -11.54 25.26
C GLY A 158 -5.44 -11.33 25.24
N GLY A 159 -4.68 -12.31 25.72
CA GLY A 159 -3.22 -12.32 25.70
C GLY A 159 -2.65 -12.69 24.32
N SER A 160 -1.34 -12.93 24.29
CA SER A 160 -0.61 -13.22 23.06
C SER A 160 -0.96 -14.60 22.47
N SER A 161 -1.14 -14.69 21.16
CA SER A 161 -1.43 -15.92 20.40
C SER A 161 -0.49 -16.10 19.21
N GLY A 162 -0.28 -17.34 18.78
CA GLY A 162 0.48 -17.64 17.58
C GLY A 162 -0.37 -17.44 16.32
N PHE A 163 0.30 -17.29 15.18
CA PHE A 163 -0.32 -17.58 13.89
C PHE A 163 0.61 -18.46 13.04
N ARG A 164 0.04 -19.11 12.02
CA ARG A 164 0.79 -19.96 11.09
C ARG A 164 0.19 -19.89 9.70
N LEU A 165 1.05 -19.90 8.68
CA LEU A 165 0.68 -19.93 7.27
C LEU A 165 0.93 -21.35 6.72
N ASP A 166 -0.13 -22.02 6.28
CA ASP A 166 -0.12 -23.38 5.72
C ASP A 166 -0.59 -23.34 4.26
N GLY A 167 -0.09 -24.24 3.42
CA GLY A 167 -0.60 -24.41 2.05
C GLY A 167 -0.41 -23.19 1.12
N ILE A 168 0.50 -22.27 1.46
CA ILE A 168 0.81 -21.10 0.63
C ILE A 168 1.71 -21.51 -0.54
N PRO A 169 1.32 -21.29 -1.82
CA PRO A 169 2.18 -21.56 -2.96
C PRO A 169 3.45 -20.70 -2.96
N SER A 170 4.55 -21.22 -3.53
CA SER A 170 5.78 -20.45 -3.66
C SER A 170 5.55 -19.20 -4.51
N GLY A 171 5.93 -18.03 -3.98
CA GLY A 171 5.75 -16.74 -4.64
C GLY A 171 4.35 -16.12 -4.53
N ALA A 172 3.36 -16.82 -3.95
CA ALA A 172 2.04 -16.25 -3.76
C ALA A 172 2.03 -15.10 -2.75
N THR A 173 1.15 -14.13 -2.95
CA THR A 173 0.82 -13.11 -1.95
C THR A 173 -0.06 -13.72 -0.86
N VAL A 174 0.10 -13.28 0.39
CA VAL A 174 -0.82 -13.58 1.49
C VAL A 174 -1.53 -12.30 1.89
N LEU A 175 -2.83 -12.23 1.65
CA LEU A 175 -3.68 -11.08 1.97
C LEU A 175 -4.66 -11.48 3.08
N VAL A 176 -4.48 -10.92 4.27
CA VAL A 176 -5.37 -11.13 5.40
C VAL A 176 -6.23 -9.89 5.60
N ASN A 177 -7.53 -9.99 5.32
CA ASN A 177 -8.50 -8.93 5.52
C ASN A 177 -9.15 -9.08 6.91
N LEU A 178 -8.88 -8.13 7.81
CA LEU A 178 -9.48 -8.07 9.14
C LEU A 178 -10.65 -7.06 9.15
N TYR A 179 -11.87 -7.58 9.13
CA TYR A 179 -13.10 -6.80 9.00
C TYR A 179 -13.65 -6.36 10.35
N GLY A 180 -14.30 -5.19 10.41
CA GLY A 180 -15.03 -4.69 11.58
C GLY A 180 -14.36 -3.51 12.29
N ASP A 181 -15.14 -2.83 13.13
CA ASP A 181 -14.84 -1.48 13.64
C ASP A 181 -13.60 -1.38 14.53
N ALA A 182 -13.20 -2.46 15.19
CA ALA A 182 -12.03 -2.53 16.05
C ALA A 182 -11.36 -3.90 15.94
N ARG A 183 -10.02 -3.92 15.84
CA ARG A 183 -9.23 -5.16 15.74
C ARG A 183 -7.96 -5.13 16.57
N LYS A 184 -7.67 -6.26 17.22
CA LYS A 184 -6.43 -6.49 17.95
C LYS A 184 -5.65 -7.67 17.38
N ILE A 185 -4.36 -7.47 17.14
CA ILE A 185 -3.38 -8.55 16.97
C ILE A 185 -2.46 -8.47 18.19
N ASN A 186 -2.43 -9.54 18.99
CA ASN A 186 -1.46 -9.71 20.07
C ASN A 186 -0.72 -11.01 19.82
N THR A 187 0.53 -10.95 19.36
CA THR A 187 1.24 -12.15 18.91
C THR A 187 2.66 -12.32 19.46
N TYR A 188 3.09 -13.57 19.49
CA TYR A 188 4.44 -14.01 19.84
C TYR A 188 5.18 -14.57 18.61
N GLU A 189 4.66 -14.35 17.40
CA GLU A 189 5.29 -14.78 16.16
C GLU A 189 6.72 -14.24 16.03
N THR A 190 7.59 -15.04 15.41
CA THR A 190 9.01 -14.76 15.24
C THR A 190 9.35 -14.73 13.76
N MET A 191 9.78 -13.57 13.27
CA MET A 191 10.24 -13.28 11.90
C MET A 191 10.13 -14.44 10.89
N LEU A 192 9.04 -14.44 10.12
CA LEU A 192 8.83 -15.31 8.98
C LEU A 192 10.00 -15.28 7.97
N PRO A 193 10.22 -16.37 7.22
CA PRO A 193 11.09 -16.37 6.05
C PRO A 193 10.75 -15.24 5.07
N ALA A 194 11.77 -14.73 4.37
CA ALA A 194 11.62 -13.57 3.49
C ALA A 194 10.57 -13.79 2.38
N GLU A 195 10.48 -15.02 1.85
CA GLU A 195 9.52 -15.40 0.81
C GLU A 195 8.04 -15.24 1.23
N LEU A 196 7.75 -15.30 2.54
CA LEU A 196 6.42 -15.07 3.10
C LEU A 196 6.29 -13.66 3.68
N ARG A 197 7.27 -13.20 4.45
CA ARG A 197 7.29 -11.88 5.09
C ARG A 197 7.10 -10.75 4.08
N ASP A 198 7.85 -10.77 2.98
CA ASP A 198 7.83 -9.69 1.98
C ASP A 198 6.61 -9.79 1.04
N ARG A 199 5.75 -10.80 1.23
CA ARG A 199 4.51 -11.05 0.46
C ARG A 199 3.25 -11.10 1.33
N LEU A 200 3.36 -10.84 2.63
CA LEU A 200 2.25 -10.81 3.58
C LEU A 200 1.74 -9.39 3.78
N LEU A 201 0.43 -9.19 3.61
CA LEU A 201 -0.28 -7.94 3.90
C LEU A 201 -1.44 -8.18 4.88
N TRP A 202 -1.37 -7.52 6.03
CA TRP A 202 -2.45 -7.41 7.01
C TRP A 202 -3.28 -6.16 6.69
N ASN A 203 -4.48 -6.35 6.13
CA ASN A 203 -5.34 -5.28 5.66
C ASN A 203 -6.52 -5.06 6.61
N PHE A 204 -6.70 -3.81 7.06
CA PHE A 204 -7.76 -3.37 7.95
C PHE A 204 -8.59 -2.29 7.23
N PRO A 205 -9.56 -2.68 6.36
CA PRO A 205 -10.31 -1.73 5.54
C PRO A 205 -11.13 -0.74 6.40
N ASP A 206 -11.87 -1.26 7.37
CA ASP A 206 -12.95 -0.53 8.04
C ASP A 206 -12.60 -0.09 9.47
N ALA A 207 -11.54 -0.65 10.06
CA ALA A 207 -11.27 -0.55 11.49
C ALA A 207 -10.96 0.89 11.96
N THR A 208 -11.82 1.44 12.81
CA THR A 208 -11.65 2.72 13.53
C THR A 208 -10.63 2.64 14.68
N SER A 209 -10.29 1.42 15.12
CA SER A 209 -9.25 1.17 16.12
C SER A 209 -8.48 -0.09 15.74
N VAL A 210 -7.15 0.00 15.69
CA VAL A 210 -6.26 -1.15 15.44
C VAL A 210 -5.20 -1.19 16.51
N GLU A 211 -5.10 -2.29 17.26
CA GLU A 211 -4.02 -2.51 18.24
C GLU A 211 -3.09 -3.63 17.76
N LEU A 212 -1.82 -3.29 17.55
CA LEU A 212 -0.73 -4.21 17.21
C LEU A 212 0.20 -4.34 18.42
N ALA A 213 0.02 -5.42 19.18
CA ALA A 213 0.75 -5.73 20.40
C ALA A 213 1.52 -7.05 20.27
N GLY A 214 2.50 -7.27 21.15
CA GLY A 214 3.27 -8.50 21.17
C GLY A 214 4.65 -8.33 21.83
N GLY A 215 5.26 -9.43 22.26
CA GLY A 215 6.61 -9.42 22.82
C GLY A 215 7.73 -9.55 21.79
N THR A 216 7.38 -9.67 20.50
CA THR A 216 8.28 -10.15 19.43
C THR A 216 8.20 -9.28 18.18
N GLN A 217 9.01 -9.64 17.17
CA GLN A 217 9.03 -8.99 15.86
C GLN A 217 7.93 -9.57 14.95
N PHE A 218 6.91 -8.76 14.65
CA PHE A 218 5.74 -9.12 13.85
C PHE A 218 6.02 -9.06 12.35
N SER A 219 5.70 -10.11 11.61
CA SER A 219 6.03 -10.23 10.19
C SER A 219 4.92 -9.74 9.25
N GLY A 220 5.33 -9.17 8.12
CA GLY A 220 4.44 -8.72 7.07
C GLY A 220 4.22 -7.21 7.09
N SER A 221 3.65 -6.71 5.99
CA SER A 221 3.23 -5.32 5.86
C SER A 221 1.82 -5.14 6.43
N VAL A 222 1.50 -3.93 6.86
CA VAL A 222 0.21 -3.54 7.46
C VAL A 222 -0.37 -2.40 6.66
N LEU A 223 -1.67 -2.49 6.36
CA LEU A 223 -2.44 -1.43 5.72
C LEU A 223 -3.73 -1.18 6.53
N VAL A 224 -3.86 0.01 7.11
CA VAL A 224 -5.09 0.47 7.78
C VAL A 224 -5.76 1.54 6.93
N GLY A 225 -6.87 1.17 6.29
CA GLY A 225 -7.55 1.99 5.28
C GLY A 225 -8.42 3.11 5.84
N ASN A 226 -9.03 2.91 7.01
CA ASN A 226 -9.95 3.89 7.57
C ASN A 226 -9.23 5.15 8.06
N ARG A 227 -9.59 6.31 7.50
CA ARG A 227 -9.01 7.63 7.85
C ARG A 227 -9.30 8.12 9.26
N SER A 228 -10.38 7.63 9.86
CA SER A 228 -10.75 7.90 11.25
C SER A 228 -10.06 6.95 12.22
N SER A 229 -9.26 5.99 11.72
CA SER A 229 -8.59 5.00 12.56
C SER A 229 -7.57 5.62 13.50
N THR A 230 -7.46 5.05 14.70
CA THR A 230 -6.22 5.15 15.50
C THR A 230 -5.53 3.80 15.52
N THR A 231 -4.39 3.72 14.85
CA THR A 231 -3.49 2.56 14.87
C THR A 231 -2.53 2.70 16.06
N THR A 232 -2.59 1.80 17.02
CA THR A 232 -1.68 1.74 18.17
C THR A 232 -0.72 0.56 18.00
N VAL A 233 0.57 0.84 17.96
CA VAL A 233 1.64 -0.15 17.82
C VAL A 233 2.50 -0.15 19.09
N SER A 234 2.54 -1.30 19.78
CA SER A 234 3.26 -1.51 21.03
C SER A 234 4.03 -2.84 21.06
N MET A 235 4.14 -3.51 19.91
CA MET A 235 5.00 -4.67 19.68
C MET A 235 6.48 -4.29 19.56
N SER A 236 7.38 -5.23 19.89
CA SER A 236 8.84 -5.01 19.83
C SER A 236 9.33 -4.55 18.47
N GLY A 237 8.68 -4.98 17.39
CA GLY A 237 8.84 -4.32 16.10
C GLY A 237 8.03 -4.95 14.98
N THR A 238 8.00 -4.27 13.84
CA THR A 238 7.30 -4.72 12.62
C THR A 238 8.30 -4.98 11.51
N ASN A 239 8.23 -6.15 10.88
CA ASN A 239 9.10 -6.60 9.80
C ASN A 239 8.38 -6.50 8.44
N GLY A 240 8.09 -5.28 7.99
CA GLY A 240 7.38 -5.01 6.74
C GLY A 240 7.25 -3.50 6.50
N ARG A 241 6.25 -3.08 5.74
CA ARG A 241 5.82 -1.68 5.65
C ARG A 241 4.59 -1.45 6.51
N LEU A 242 4.53 -0.36 7.28
CA LEU A 242 3.28 0.08 7.91
C LEU A 242 2.71 1.27 7.15
N TYR A 243 1.47 1.11 6.69
CA TYR A 243 0.65 2.14 6.10
C TYR A 243 -0.60 2.34 6.97
N THR A 244 -0.89 3.59 7.32
CA THR A 244 -2.18 3.95 7.94
C THR A 244 -2.70 5.24 7.31
N ALA A 245 -3.96 5.23 6.90
CA ALA A 245 -4.66 6.43 6.48
C ALA A 245 -5.14 7.25 7.69
N GLY A 246 -5.07 6.71 8.91
CA GLY A 246 -5.49 7.34 10.16
C GLY A 246 -4.33 7.91 10.99
N SER A 247 -4.56 8.00 12.30
CA SER A 247 -3.56 8.39 13.30
C SER A 247 -2.69 7.21 13.72
N LEU A 248 -1.41 7.46 14.03
CA LEU A 248 -0.48 6.44 14.53
C LEU A 248 0.01 6.79 15.94
N THR A 249 -0.27 5.91 16.91
CA THR A 249 0.38 5.87 18.21
C THR A 249 1.45 4.77 18.18
N HIS A 250 2.71 5.10 18.46
CA HIS A 250 3.80 4.12 18.54
C HIS A 250 4.66 4.36 19.78
N GLY A 251 4.75 3.35 20.63
CA GLY A 251 5.53 3.37 21.87
C GLY A 251 5.29 2.12 22.72
N SER A 252 6.04 2.00 23.81
CA SER A 252 6.07 0.78 24.63
C SER A 252 4.72 0.41 25.27
N PRO A 253 4.44 -0.89 25.48
CA PRO A 253 3.18 -1.36 26.07
C PRO A 253 3.05 -1.03 27.57
N THR A 254 4.10 -0.51 28.21
CA THR A 254 4.10 -0.05 29.60
C THR A 254 4.74 1.33 29.72
N ALA A 255 4.24 2.15 30.65
CA ALA A 255 4.75 3.50 30.89
C ALA A 255 6.19 3.55 31.44
N SER A 256 6.73 2.43 31.92
CA SER A 256 8.15 2.28 32.26
C SER A 256 9.07 2.20 31.04
N GLY A 257 8.51 1.99 29.84
CA GLY A 257 9.26 1.64 28.63
C GLY A 257 9.88 0.25 28.70
N GLY A 258 10.66 -0.10 27.68
CA GLY A 258 11.67 -1.16 27.78
C GLY A 258 11.78 -2.13 26.60
N GLY A 259 10.84 -2.15 25.65
CA GLY A 259 10.92 -3.06 24.49
C GLY A 259 11.92 -2.58 23.43
N GLY A 260 12.01 -1.27 23.20
CA GLY A 260 12.81 -0.73 22.09
C GLY A 260 12.06 -0.93 20.78
N GLU A 261 10.83 -0.41 20.75
CA GLU A 261 9.84 -0.69 19.71
C GLU A 261 10.26 -0.06 18.37
N GLU A 262 10.32 -0.88 17.29
CA GLU A 262 10.89 -0.48 16.00
C GLU A 262 9.92 -0.67 14.80
N PHE A 263 9.91 0.30 13.88
CA PHE A 263 9.46 0.07 12.51
C PHE A 263 10.65 -0.33 11.65
N HIS A 264 10.62 -1.53 11.06
CA HIS A 264 11.54 -1.86 9.97
C HIS A 264 10.88 -1.47 8.63
N ALA A 265 11.62 -1.61 7.54
CA ALA A 265 11.21 -1.18 6.20
C ALA A 265 11.42 -2.28 5.16
N TYR A 266 11.25 -3.55 5.55
CA TYR A 266 11.27 -4.67 4.59
C TYR A 266 10.25 -4.42 3.47
N PRO A 267 10.57 -4.77 2.21
CA PRO A 267 9.72 -4.46 1.08
C PRO A 267 8.44 -5.29 1.10
N PHE A 268 7.39 -4.77 0.49
CA PHE A 268 6.28 -5.59 0.02
C PHE A 268 6.45 -5.81 -1.49
N VAL A 269 6.47 -7.07 -1.92
CA VAL A 269 6.71 -7.51 -3.31
C VAL A 269 5.64 -8.48 -3.82
N GLY A 270 4.52 -8.59 -3.11
CA GLY A 270 3.36 -9.37 -3.52
C GLY A 270 2.50 -8.64 -4.56
N ASP A 271 1.89 -9.41 -5.44
CA ASP A 271 0.80 -8.94 -6.31
C ASP A 271 -0.50 -8.83 -5.50
N LEU A 272 -1.27 -7.76 -5.70
CA LEU A 272 -2.52 -7.49 -4.98
C LEU A 272 -3.73 -7.51 -5.92
N PRO A 273 -4.96 -7.69 -5.41
CA PRO A 273 -6.17 -7.68 -6.25
C PRO A 273 -6.26 -6.40 -7.09
N THR A 274 -6.65 -6.55 -8.36
CA THR A 274 -6.79 -5.42 -9.29
C THR A 274 -7.97 -4.54 -8.90
N CYS A 275 -7.70 -3.28 -8.58
CA CYS A 275 -8.73 -2.28 -8.29
C CYS A 275 -9.21 -1.63 -9.59
N THR A 276 -10.50 -1.72 -9.87
CA THR A 276 -11.11 -0.92 -10.93
C THR A 276 -11.65 0.38 -10.35
N SER A 277 -11.72 1.46 -11.14
CA SER A 277 -12.28 2.73 -10.68
C SER A 277 -13.78 2.67 -10.31
N GLU A 278 -14.46 1.57 -10.61
CA GLU A 278 -15.84 1.29 -10.19
C GLU A 278 -15.92 0.79 -8.74
N ASP A 279 -14.88 0.15 -8.21
CA ASP A 279 -14.85 -0.38 -6.83
C ASP A 279 -14.88 0.71 -5.74
N ASN A 280 -14.58 1.96 -6.13
CA ASN A 280 -14.64 3.15 -5.29
C ASN A 280 -16.00 3.88 -5.36
N GLN A 281 -16.97 3.39 -6.12
CA GLN A 281 -18.31 3.97 -6.11
C GLN A 281 -19.02 3.58 -4.80
N PRO A 282 -19.48 4.53 -3.96
CA PRO A 282 -20.28 4.18 -2.80
C PRO A 282 -21.56 3.49 -3.26
N THR A 283 -21.81 2.28 -2.73
CA THR A 283 -23.03 1.53 -2.98
C THR A 283 -24.23 2.46 -2.75
N PRO A 284 -25.12 2.65 -3.73
CA PRO A 284 -26.20 3.61 -3.59
C PRO A 284 -27.08 3.19 -2.41
N THR A 285 -27.11 4.03 -1.36
CA THR A 285 -27.96 3.80 -0.19
C THR A 285 -29.39 3.52 -0.68
N PRO A 286 -30.02 2.41 -0.27
CA PRO A 286 -31.36 2.09 -0.72
C PRO A 286 -32.27 3.26 -0.35
N THR A 287 -32.79 3.95 -1.36
CA THR A 287 -33.75 5.03 -1.16
C THR A 287 -34.93 4.42 -0.42
N PRO A 288 -35.38 5.00 0.71
CA PRO A 288 -36.48 4.43 1.46
C PRO A 288 -37.69 4.30 0.54
N THR A 289 -38.11 3.07 0.28
CA THR A 289 -39.33 2.79 -0.49
C THR A 289 -40.45 3.58 0.18
N PRO A 290 -41.14 4.50 -0.52
CA PRO A 290 -42.17 5.31 0.11
C PRO A 290 -43.25 4.39 0.67
N THR A 291 -43.37 4.38 2.01
CA THR A 291 -44.40 3.61 2.70
C THR A 291 -45.76 4.02 2.13
N GLY A 292 -46.44 3.09 1.49
CA GLY A 292 -47.60 3.39 0.65
C GLY A 292 -48.67 4.13 1.44
N VAL A 293 -48.85 5.42 1.11
CA VAL A 293 -50.06 6.15 1.51
C VAL A 293 -51.22 5.52 0.76
N THR A 294 -52.14 4.89 1.49
CA THR A 294 -53.37 4.33 0.93
C THR A 294 -54.08 5.43 0.14
N PRO A 295 -54.26 5.30 -1.18
CA PRO A 295 -54.88 6.36 -1.98
C PRO A 295 -56.34 6.50 -1.56
N THR A 296 -56.71 7.70 -1.11
CA THR A 296 -58.11 8.04 -0.88
C THR A 296 -58.87 7.90 -2.20
N PRO A 297 -60.02 7.20 -2.25
CA PRO A 297 -60.74 6.97 -3.50
C PRO A 297 -61.14 8.31 -4.13
N THR A 298 -60.58 8.57 -5.32
CA THR A 298 -60.88 9.76 -6.13
C THR A 298 -62.23 9.53 -6.81
N PRO A 299 -63.16 10.52 -6.82
CA PRO A 299 -64.46 10.36 -7.45
C PRO A 299 -64.32 10.15 -8.96
N THR A 300 -65.04 9.16 -9.49
CA THR A 300 -65.04 8.75 -10.90
C THR A 300 -65.47 9.92 -11.80
N PRO A 301 -64.62 10.39 -12.74
CA PRO A 301 -65.05 11.35 -13.75
C PRO A 301 -65.91 10.66 -14.82
N THR A 302 -67.01 11.31 -15.18
CA THR A 302 -68.00 10.84 -16.16
C THR A 302 -67.44 10.77 -17.58
N ASP A 303 -67.88 9.77 -18.35
CA ASP A 303 -67.49 9.57 -19.75
C ASP A 303 -67.66 10.83 -20.61
N THR A 304 -66.59 11.20 -21.31
CA THR A 304 -66.59 12.28 -22.32
C THR A 304 -66.36 11.64 -23.69
N PRO A 305 -67.17 11.96 -24.73
CA PRO A 305 -67.20 11.18 -25.96
C PRO A 305 -65.90 11.25 -26.78
N THR A 306 -65.53 10.10 -27.34
CA THR A 306 -64.32 9.87 -28.13
C THR A 306 -64.37 10.62 -29.48
N PRO A 307 -63.38 11.46 -29.83
CA PRO A 307 -63.26 12.02 -31.17
C PRO A 307 -62.76 10.96 -32.17
N THR A 308 -63.35 10.97 -33.37
CA THR A 308 -63.11 10.04 -34.48
C THR A 308 -61.67 10.14 -35.00
N PRO A 309 -61.00 9.02 -35.33
CA PRO A 309 -59.65 9.05 -35.91
C PRO A 309 -59.66 9.65 -37.33
N SER A 310 -58.74 10.56 -37.59
CA SER A 310 -58.48 11.12 -38.93
C SER A 310 -57.35 10.34 -39.61
N GLU A 311 -57.58 9.86 -40.82
CA GLU A 311 -56.61 9.06 -41.57
C GLU A 311 -55.38 9.89 -41.98
N THR A 312 -54.19 9.29 -41.93
CA THR A 312 -52.98 9.84 -42.59
C THR A 312 -52.15 8.74 -43.25
N THR A 313 -52.28 8.70 -44.58
CA THR A 313 -51.32 8.37 -45.66
C THR A 313 -50.06 7.52 -45.33
N PRO A 314 -49.81 6.41 -46.05
CA PRO A 314 -48.58 5.63 -45.93
C PRO A 314 -47.36 6.34 -46.53
N THR A 315 -46.22 6.26 -45.84
CA THR A 315 -44.92 6.78 -46.29
C THR A 315 -44.22 5.78 -47.23
N PRO A 316 -43.60 6.21 -48.35
CA PRO A 316 -42.99 5.30 -49.33
C PRO A 316 -41.70 4.62 -48.84
N THR A 317 -41.48 3.42 -49.35
CA THR A 317 -40.38 2.48 -49.03
C THR A 317 -39.00 2.96 -49.49
N PRO A 318 -37.94 2.85 -48.67
CA PRO A 318 -36.56 3.13 -49.12
C PRO A 318 -36.01 2.03 -50.04
N THR A 319 -35.27 2.45 -51.07
CA THR A 319 -34.60 1.60 -52.06
C THR A 319 -33.32 0.96 -51.49
N PRO A 320 -32.99 -0.32 -51.81
CA PRO A 320 -31.76 -0.94 -51.33
C PRO A 320 -30.49 -0.39 -52.00
N THR A 321 -29.48 -0.10 -51.18
CA THR A 321 -28.13 0.32 -51.58
C THR A 321 -27.30 -0.88 -52.08
N PRO A 322 -26.50 -0.76 -53.16
CA PRO A 322 -25.67 -1.86 -53.65
C PRO A 322 -24.51 -2.23 -52.71
N SER A 323 -24.12 -3.50 -52.76
CA SER A 323 -23.05 -4.13 -51.97
C SER A 323 -21.64 -3.72 -52.45
N PRO A 324 -20.67 -3.51 -51.54
CA PRO A 324 -19.26 -3.32 -51.91
C PRO A 324 -18.60 -4.65 -52.29
N SER A 325 -17.81 -4.62 -53.37
CA SER A 325 -17.11 -5.80 -53.91
C SER A 325 -15.74 -6.02 -53.28
N ASP A 326 -15.34 -7.28 -53.12
CA ASP A 326 -14.05 -7.68 -52.54
C ASP A 326 -12.86 -7.21 -53.38
N THR A 327 -11.78 -6.80 -52.71
CA THR A 327 -10.43 -6.72 -53.31
C THR A 327 -9.38 -7.30 -52.37
N THR A 328 -8.76 -8.40 -52.79
CA THR A 328 -7.67 -9.10 -52.08
C THR A 328 -6.31 -8.69 -52.64
N PRO A 329 -5.38 -8.17 -51.82
CA PRO A 329 -3.96 -8.05 -52.20
C PRO A 329 -3.17 -9.35 -51.92
N ALA A 330 -2.33 -9.74 -52.87
CA ALA A 330 -1.46 -10.92 -52.82
C ALA A 330 -0.11 -10.63 -52.10
N PRO A 331 0.64 -11.67 -51.64
CA PRO A 331 1.88 -11.48 -50.88
C PRO A 331 3.13 -11.35 -51.78
N PRO A 332 4.19 -10.64 -51.32
CA PRO A 332 5.49 -10.63 -51.99
C PRO A 332 6.49 -11.65 -51.43
N SER A 333 7.07 -12.44 -52.34
CA SER A 333 8.41 -13.05 -52.27
C SER A 333 9.22 -12.41 -53.43
N GLY A 334 10.56 -12.25 -53.44
CA GLY A 334 11.65 -12.64 -52.55
C GLY A 334 13.00 -12.48 -53.32
N GLY A 335 14.15 -12.60 -52.64
CA GLY A 335 15.52 -12.41 -53.21
C GLY A 335 15.92 -10.92 -53.38
N GLY A 336 17.19 -10.48 -53.37
CA GLY A 336 18.53 -11.09 -53.27
C GLY A 336 19.59 -9.96 -53.48
N ASP A 337 20.92 -10.09 -53.32
CA ASP A 337 21.83 -11.15 -52.85
C ASP A 337 23.24 -10.51 -52.58
N ASN A 338 24.23 -11.31 -52.14
CA ASN A 338 25.69 -11.00 -51.97
C ASN A 338 26.07 -10.22 -50.68
N GLY A 339 27.17 -10.48 -49.98
CA GLY A 339 28.30 -11.46 -50.03
C GLY A 339 29.27 -11.05 -48.89
N GLY A 340 30.24 -11.79 -48.35
CA GLY A 340 30.99 -12.98 -48.74
C GLY A 340 32.42 -12.85 -48.13
N ALA A 341 33.09 -13.97 -47.80
CA ALA A 341 34.45 -14.09 -47.22
C ALA A 341 34.66 -13.71 -45.73
N SER A 342 35.61 -14.27 -44.96
CA SER A 342 36.34 -15.57 -45.02
C SER A 342 37.20 -15.79 -43.76
N GLY A 343 37.44 -17.06 -43.38
CA GLY A 343 38.49 -17.48 -42.44
C GLY A 343 38.07 -17.55 -40.95
N GLY A 344 38.37 -18.58 -40.15
CA GLY A 344 39.10 -19.84 -40.39
C GLY A 344 40.46 -19.90 -39.67
N GLY A 345 40.51 -20.50 -38.47
CA GLY A 345 41.75 -20.71 -37.71
C GLY A 345 41.53 -21.42 -36.36
N SER A 346 42.31 -22.47 -36.09
CA SER A 346 42.09 -23.44 -35.00
C SER A 346 42.92 -23.23 -33.71
N THR A 347 42.58 -24.05 -32.70
CA THR A 347 43.45 -24.60 -31.62
C THR A 347 43.97 -23.72 -30.48
N GLY A 348 43.43 -23.98 -29.27
CA GLY A 348 44.20 -24.62 -28.19
C GLY A 348 44.90 -23.75 -27.11
N GLY A 349 44.72 -24.13 -25.83
CA GLY A 349 45.76 -23.96 -24.80
C GLY A 349 45.45 -23.09 -23.56
N THR A 350 45.21 -23.76 -22.43
CA THR A 350 45.68 -23.42 -21.06
C THR A 350 45.61 -21.99 -20.49
N GLY A 351 44.79 -21.83 -19.44
CA GLY A 351 45.21 -21.38 -18.10
C GLY A 351 45.75 -19.96 -17.91
N GLY A 352 44.94 -19.09 -17.28
CA GLY A 352 45.41 -17.79 -16.76
C GLY A 352 44.37 -17.12 -15.84
N THR A 353 44.77 -16.77 -14.62
CA THR A 353 43.95 -16.05 -13.64
C THR A 353 43.86 -14.55 -13.94
N GLY A 354 42.66 -13.97 -13.89
CA GLY A 354 42.45 -12.52 -13.94
C GLY A 354 40.96 -12.19 -13.81
N GLY A 355 40.60 -11.30 -12.87
CA GLY A 355 39.19 -11.01 -12.56
C GLY A 355 38.62 -9.84 -13.37
N GLY A 356 37.28 -9.71 -13.35
CA GLY A 356 36.59 -8.49 -13.77
C GLY A 356 35.18 -8.70 -14.34
N GLY A 357 34.17 -8.12 -13.68
CA GLY A 357 32.97 -7.58 -14.33
C GLY A 357 31.77 -8.52 -14.56
N GLY A 358 30.61 -8.13 -14.00
CA GLY A 358 29.30 -8.74 -14.28
C GLY A 358 28.70 -9.43 -13.05
N HIS A 359 27.59 -8.98 -12.44
CA HIS A 359 26.81 -7.77 -12.67
C HIS A 359 26.53 -7.14 -11.29
N LEU A 360 26.89 -5.87 -11.09
CA LEU A 360 26.41 -5.13 -9.92
C LEU A 360 24.93 -4.79 -10.16
N ALA A 361 24.09 -4.96 -9.14
CA ALA A 361 22.78 -4.36 -9.14
C ALA A 361 22.95 -2.84 -9.04
N ASP A 362 22.42 -2.12 -10.02
CA ASP A 362 22.62 -0.68 -10.19
C ASP A 362 21.73 0.09 -9.20
N THR A 363 22.14 0.17 -7.93
CA THR A 363 21.50 1.00 -6.91
C THR A 363 22.05 2.43 -6.96
N GLY A 364 21.85 3.09 -8.10
CA GLY A 364 22.27 4.47 -8.36
C GLY A 364 21.15 5.26 -9.02
N THR A 365 20.57 6.22 -8.30
CA THR A 365 19.67 7.20 -8.89
C THR A 365 20.43 8.13 -9.84
N PRO A 366 19.83 8.52 -10.98
CA PRO A 366 20.03 9.85 -11.53
C PRO A 366 18.93 10.78 -10.99
N SER A 367 19.31 12.02 -10.69
CA SER A 367 18.43 13.07 -10.18
C SER A 367 17.35 13.47 -11.21
N LEU A 368 16.14 12.91 -11.06
CA LEU A 368 14.90 13.43 -11.64
C LEU A 368 13.80 13.36 -10.58
N GLY A 369 13.04 14.43 -10.42
CA GLY A 369 12.00 14.53 -9.39
C GLY A 369 10.77 13.66 -9.69
N ALA A 370 10.10 13.23 -8.61
CA ALA A 370 8.69 12.82 -8.59
C ALA A 370 8.23 11.77 -9.64
N ALA A 371 8.84 10.57 -9.68
CA ALA A 371 8.39 9.51 -10.60
C ALA A 371 8.68 8.04 -10.16
N VAL A 372 8.45 7.65 -8.89
CA VAL A 372 8.43 6.21 -8.48
C VAL A 372 7.27 5.83 -7.53
N LEU A 373 6.14 6.55 -7.60
CA LEU A 373 4.84 6.11 -7.07
C LEU A 373 3.80 6.00 -8.20
N GLY A 374 4.27 5.64 -9.40
CA GLY A 374 3.53 5.77 -10.67
C GLY A 374 3.13 4.47 -11.38
N SER A 375 3.27 3.31 -10.74
CA SER A 375 2.85 2.01 -11.31
C SER A 375 1.41 1.62 -10.95
N ILE A 376 0.70 2.42 -10.15
CA ILE A 376 -0.76 2.31 -9.91
C ILE A 376 -1.49 3.54 -10.49
N ALA A 377 -1.10 4.02 -11.69
CA ALA A 377 -1.79 5.13 -12.38
C ALA A 377 -1.53 5.22 -13.91
N ALA A 378 -0.98 4.19 -14.57
CA ALA A 378 -0.54 4.27 -15.97
C ALA A 378 -1.54 3.65 -16.98
N GLY A 379 -2.82 4.06 -16.92
CA GLY A 379 -3.91 3.48 -17.72
C GLY A 379 -4.71 4.44 -18.63
N LEU A 380 -4.74 5.75 -18.36
CA LEU A 380 -5.57 6.71 -19.13
C LEU A 380 -4.91 8.09 -19.27
N ALA A 381 -4.21 8.32 -20.39
CA ALA A 381 -3.81 9.67 -20.82
C ALA A 381 -3.56 9.78 -22.34
N ALA A 382 -4.40 9.17 -23.19
CA ALA A 382 -4.17 9.13 -24.65
C ALA A 382 -5.40 9.40 -25.56
N THR A 383 -6.56 9.79 -25.03
CA THR A 383 -7.71 10.27 -25.84
C THR A 383 -8.54 11.30 -25.08
N GLY A 384 -8.41 12.59 -25.41
CA GLY A 384 -9.21 13.63 -24.74
C GLY A 384 -9.04 15.08 -25.22
N ALA A 385 -7.91 15.43 -25.87
CA ALA A 385 -7.62 16.82 -26.24
C ALA A 385 -8.29 17.31 -27.55
N GLY A 386 -9.02 16.46 -28.28
CA GLY A 386 -9.49 16.78 -29.64
C GLY A 386 -10.88 17.44 -29.77
N ALA A 387 -11.75 17.34 -28.76
CA ALA A 387 -13.20 17.54 -28.97
C ALA A 387 -13.79 18.90 -28.53
N VAL A 388 -13.05 19.72 -27.76
CA VAL A 388 -13.67 20.86 -27.04
C VAL A 388 -13.69 22.18 -27.84
N PHE A 389 -12.91 22.31 -28.94
CA PHE A 389 -12.75 23.61 -29.62
C PHE A 389 -13.84 23.96 -30.68
N LEU A 390 -14.80 23.08 -30.97
CA LEU A 390 -15.80 23.30 -32.04
C LEU A 390 -17.23 23.62 -31.55
N ALA A 391 -17.50 23.54 -30.24
CA ALA A 391 -18.85 23.77 -29.69
C ALA A 391 -19.22 25.24 -29.40
N ARG A 392 -18.32 26.22 -29.62
CA ARG A 392 -18.53 27.63 -29.21
C ARG A 392 -18.90 28.61 -30.34
N ARG A 393 -19.29 28.13 -31.53
CA ARG A 393 -19.60 29.01 -32.68
C ARG A 393 -20.93 28.68 -33.39
N ARG A 394 -22.06 28.67 -32.65
CA ARG A 394 -23.43 28.60 -33.22
C ARG A 394 -24.55 29.04 -32.26
N ARG A 395 -24.41 30.19 -31.58
CA ARG A 395 -25.51 30.89 -30.86
C ARG A 395 -25.42 32.42 -30.96
N THR A 396 -25.48 32.94 -32.19
CA THR A 396 -25.80 34.35 -32.49
C THR A 396 -26.34 34.43 -33.93
N GLY A 397 -27.55 34.97 -34.10
CA GLY A 397 -28.09 35.35 -35.42
C GLY A 397 -29.27 34.53 -35.95
N ALA A 398 -30.47 34.82 -35.44
CA ALA A 398 -31.73 34.84 -36.20
C ALA A 398 -32.85 35.45 -35.33
N ARG A 399 -33.09 36.76 -35.48
CA ARG A 399 -34.41 37.38 -35.24
C ARG A 399 -35.01 37.62 -36.63
N GLY A 400 -36.31 37.41 -36.77
CA GLY A 400 -37.07 37.52 -38.02
C GLY A 400 -38.39 36.82 -37.83
#